data_AF-A0A0J9GTV7-F1
#
_entry.id   AF-A0A0J9GTV7-F1
#
_cell.length_a   1.000
_cell.length_b   1.000
_cell.length_c   1.000
_cell.angle_alpha   90.00
_cell.angle_beta   90.00
_cell.angle_gamma   90.00
#
_symmetry.space_group_name_H-M   'P 1'
#
loop_
_entity.id
_entity.type
_entity.pdbx_description
1 polymer ?
#
loop_
_entity_poly.entity_id
_entity_poly.type
_entity_poly.pdbx_seq_one_letter_code
_entity_poly.pdbx_strand_id
1 'polypeptide(L)'
;MGGEVIRYWAGKERLFRLRLGLIMDLEEALAKQAIGVTFQKLASGQFSVMDVHETLRIGLIGGGESVIDAKRLMNAHFDKIGLSDNAGIASDLLASLMVGVEEPEQKSDGDTPEPIKFSEVSQISRVFNMSPQDVRGLRYSDYVNMMRGYNASRPDAPIDHLSEDEFLSILDKYEPKEGA
;
A
#
# COMPACT_ATOMS: atom_id res chain seq x y z
N MET A 1 -16.20 4.47 2.38
CA MET A 1 -15.92 4.51 0.94
C MET A 1 -15.09 5.74 0.62
N GLY A 2 -13.87 5.53 0.15
CA GLY A 2 -12.90 6.55 -0.23
C GLY A 2 -11.60 5.85 -0.62
N GLY A 3 -10.87 6.42 -1.58
CA GLY A 3 -9.57 5.90 -1.99
C GLY A 3 -8.48 6.39 -1.05
N GLU A 4 -7.51 5.55 -0.73
CA GLU A 4 -6.34 5.94 0.07
C GLU A 4 -5.07 5.23 -0.37
N VAL A 5 -3.95 5.94 -0.27
CA VAL A 5 -2.62 5.40 -0.51
C VAL A 5 -1.65 5.95 0.53
N ILE A 6 -0.75 5.10 1.01
CA ILE A 6 0.39 5.53 1.83
C ILE A 6 1.64 5.49 0.95
N ARG A 7 2.39 6.60 0.92
CA ARG A 7 3.61 6.74 0.12
C ARG A 7 4.66 7.52 0.91
N TYR A 8 5.93 7.20 0.72
CA TYR A 8 7.02 8.04 1.20
C TYR A 8 7.12 9.30 0.32
N TRP A 9 6.76 10.45 0.88
CA TRP A 9 6.69 11.71 0.13
C TRP A 9 7.04 12.89 1.03
N ALA A 10 7.85 13.83 0.53
CA ALA A 10 8.39 14.94 1.31
C ALA A 10 9.07 14.52 2.63
N GLY A 11 9.90 13.46 2.58
CA GLY A 11 10.77 13.05 3.68
C GLY A 11 10.12 12.22 4.79
N LYS A 12 8.86 11.80 4.64
CA LYS A 12 8.20 10.85 5.54
C LYS A 12 7.12 10.05 4.83
N GLU A 13 6.63 8.99 5.45
CA GLU A 13 5.40 8.34 5.02
C GLU A 13 4.21 9.28 5.21
N ARG A 14 3.38 9.38 4.17
CA ARG A 14 2.20 10.21 4.13
C ARG A 14 1.02 9.43 3.62
N LEU A 15 -0.10 9.63 4.32
CA LEU A 15 -1.39 9.19 3.87
C LEU A 15 -1.92 10.24 2.88
N PHE A 16 -2.32 9.76 1.71
CA PHE A 16 -3.15 10.50 0.77
C PHE A 16 -4.51 9.82 0.74
N ARG A 17 -5.58 10.59 0.83
CA ARG A 17 -6.93 10.03 0.86
C ARG A 17 -7.91 10.94 0.14
N LEU A 18 -8.76 10.36 -0.71
CA LEU A 18 -9.88 11.03 -1.35
C LEU A 18 -11.19 10.42 -0.82
N ARG A 19 -12.02 11.26 -0.22
CA ARG A 19 -13.39 10.93 0.18
C ARG A 19 -14.35 11.58 -0.79
N LEU A 20 -15.56 11.05 -0.92
CA LEU A 20 -16.58 11.60 -1.83
C LEU A 20 -16.79 13.12 -1.64
N GLY A 21 -16.75 13.63 -0.41
CA GLY A 21 -16.86 15.06 -0.13
C GLY A 21 -15.72 15.92 -0.71
N LEU A 22 -14.50 15.37 -0.77
CA LEU A 22 -13.31 16.05 -1.31
C LEU A 22 -13.20 15.94 -2.84
N ILE A 23 -13.99 15.07 -3.48
CA ILE A 23 -14.03 14.99 -4.93
C ILE A 23 -14.57 16.30 -5.50
N MET A 24 -15.62 16.86 -4.90
CA MET A 24 -16.18 18.14 -5.33
C MET A 24 -15.14 19.27 -5.26
N ASP A 25 -14.35 19.31 -4.19
CA ASP A 25 -13.26 20.28 -4.04
C ASP A 25 -12.17 20.08 -5.11
N LEU A 26 -11.91 18.83 -5.51
CA LEU A 26 -10.96 18.49 -6.57
C LEU A 26 -11.47 18.89 -7.95
N GLU A 27 -12.73 18.61 -8.26
CA GLU A 27 -13.35 19.06 -9.52
C GLU A 27 -13.36 20.58 -9.60
N GLU A 28 -13.70 21.30 -8.52
CA GLU A 28 -13.67 22.76 -8.49
C GLU A 28 -12.24 23.30 -8.70
N ALA A 29 -11.23 22.69 -8.07
CA ALA A 29 -9.83 23.06 -8.26
C ALA A 29 -9.32 22.79 -9.69
N LEU A 30 -9.92 21.83 -10.40
CA LEU A 30 -9.63 21.48 -11.79
C LEU A 30 -10.62 22.10 -12.78
N ALA A 31 -11.12 23.31 -12.49
CA ALA A 31 -12.03 24.06 -13.37
C ALA A 31 -13.32 23.30 -13.73
N LYS A 32 -13.89 22.59 -12.75
CA LYS A 32 -15.12 21.79 -12.86
C LYS A 32 -15.00 20.62 -13.83
N GLN A 33 -13.78 20.12 -14.05
CA GLN A 33 -13.54 18.90 -14.80
C GLN A 33 -14.05 17.70 -14.00
N ALA A 34 -14.87 16.86 -14.63
CA ALA A 34 -15.39 15.64 -14.00
C ALA A 34 -14.27 14.69 -13.57
N ILE A 35 -14.40 14.06 -12.41
CA ILE A 35 -13.36 13.20 -11.82
C ILE A 35 -12.96 12.03 -12.74
N GLY A 36 -13.90 11.47 -13.50
CA GLY A 36 -13.62 10.40 -14.45
C GLY A 36 -12.70 10.84 -15.60
N VAL A 37 -12.81 12.10 -16.03
CA VAL A 37 -11.91 12.68 -17.05
C VAL A 37 -10.51 12.83 -16.48
N THR A 38 -10.39 13.32 -15.23
CA THR A 38 -9.09 13.42 -14.55
C THR A 38 -8.43 12.05 -14.41
N PHE A 39 -9.20 11.03 -14.00
CA PHE A 39 -8.72 9.65 -13.91
C PHE A 39 -8.21 9.12 -15.27
N GLN A 40 -8.99 9.30 -16.34
CA GLN A 40 -8.58 8.88 -17.68
C GLN A 40 -7.32 9.60 -18.18
N LYS A 41 -7.19 10.90 -17.92
CA LYS A 41 -6.00 11.68 -18.29
C LYS A 41 -4.75 11.17 -17.56
N LEU A 42 -4.86 10.89 -16.27
CA LEU A 42 -3.76 10.33 -15.48
C LEU A 42 -3.38 8.92 -15.94
N ALA A 43 -4.36 8.04 -16.13
CA ALA A 43 -4.14 6.66 -16.59
C ALA A 43 -3.54 6.57 -18.01
N SER A 44 -3.87 7.52 -18.89
CA SER A 44 -3.36 7.58 -20.27
C SER A 44 -2.08 8.39 -20.45
N GLY A 45 -1.62 9.08 -19.39
CA GLY A 45 -0.46 9.99 -19.47
C GLY A 45 -0.74 11.35 -20.11
N GLN A 46 -1.99 11.65 -20.49
CA GLN A 46 -2.40 12.95 -21.07
C GLN A 46 -2.78 13.98 -20.01
N PHE A 47 -2.20 13.87 -18.82
CA PHE A 47 -2.46 14.77 -17.71
C PHE A 47 -1.68 16.08 -17.83
N SER A 48 -2.24 17.14 -17.27
CA SER A 48 -1.54 18.38 -17.00
C SER A 48 -0.86 18.33 -15.63
N VAL A 49 0.10 19.24 -15.41
CA VAL A 49 0.73 19.40 -14.09
C VAL A 49 -0.30 19.73 -13.01
N MET A 50 -1.35 20.49 -13.35
CA MET A 50 -2.41 20.83 -12.40
C MET A 50 -3.27 19.62 -12.01
N ASP A 51 -3.53 18.68 -12.94
CA ASP A 51 -4.24 17.44 -12.62
C ASP A 51 -3.49 16.66 -11.53
N VAL A 52 -2.16 16.58 -11.62
CA VAL A 52 -1.31 15.92 -10.61
C VAL A 52 -1.26 16.74 -9.31
N HIS A 53 -0.98 18.04 -9.42
CA HIS A 53 -0.77 18.92 -8.28
C HIS A 53 -2.00 18.97 -7.36
N GLU A 54 -3.19 19.23 -7.92
CA GLU A 54 -4.41 19.34 -7.11
C GLU A 54 -4.85 17.99 -6.53
N THR A 55 -4.68 16.90 -7.28
CA THR A 55 -4.97 15.55 -6.79
C THR A 55 -4.13 15.21 -5.57
N LEU A 56 -2.82 15.48 -5.60
CA LEU A 56 -1.95 15.26 -4.44
C LEU A 56 -2.27 16.22 -3.29
N ARG A 57 -2.49 17.50 -3.57
CA ARG A 57 -2.79 18.51 -2.54
C ARG A 57 -4.06 18.14 -1.76
N ILE A 58 -5.13 17.76 -2.46
CA ILE A 58 -6.40 17.38 -1.85
C ILE A 58 -6.29 16.00 -1.20
N GLY A 59 -5.51 15.09 -1.79
CA GLY A 59 -5.15 13.82 -1.18
C GLY A 59 -4.48 13.99 0.20
N LEU A 60 -3.51 14.91 0.33
CA LEU A 60 -2.86 15.22 1.61
C LEU A 60 -3.87 15.76 2.64
N ILE A 61 -4.78 16.64 2.20
CA ILE A 61 -5.83 17.19 3.07
C ILE A 61 -6.74 16.07 3.58
N GLY A 62 -7.20 15.18 2.70
CA GLY A 62 -8.00 14.03 3.12
C GLY A 62 -7.23 13.01 3.97
N GLY A 63 -5.91 12.99 3.84
CA GLY A 63 -4.98 12.21 4.66
C GLY A 63 -4.72 12.78 6.06
N GLY A 64 -5.19 14.00 6.35
CA GLY A 64 -5.13 14.63 7.66
C GLY A 64 -4.19 15.84 7.76
N GLU A 65 -3.53 16.25 6.67
CA GLU A 65 -2.80 17.51 6.64
C GLU A 65 -3.76 18.70 6.61
N SER A 66 -3.39 19.82 7.24
CA SER A 66 -4.20 21.04 7.14
C SER A 66 -4.13 21.63 5.73
N VAL A 67 -5.09 22.47 5.33
CA VAL A 67 -5.07 23.16 4.02
C VAL A 67 -3.78 23.97 3.83
N ILE A 68 -3.32 24.63 4.89
CA ILE A 68 -2.10 25.45 4.88
C ILE A 68 -0.87 24.55 4.76
N ASP A 69 -0.80 23.47 5.53
CA ASP A 69 0.34 22.55 5.51
C ASP A 69 0.43 21.81 4.19
N ALA A 70 -0.69 21.34 3.64
CA ALA A 70 -0.72 20.72 2.32
C ALA A 70 -0.19 21.68 1.25
N LYS A 71 -0.62 22.95 1.24
CA LYS A 71 -0.08 23.95 0.30
C LYS A 71 1.42 24.19 0.50
N ARG A 72 1.88 24.34 1.74
CA ARG A 72 3.29 24.52 2.07
C ARG A 72 4.13 23.33 1.59
N LEU A 73 3.64 22.12 1.81
CA LEU A 73 4.29 20.88 1.42
C LEU A 73 4.39 20.76 -0.10
N MET A 74 3.31 21.03 -0.82
CA MET A 74 3.32 21.05 -2.29
C MET A 74 4.35 22.07 -2.81
N ASN A 75 4.31 23.31 -2.35
CA ASN A 75 5.28 24.34 -2.76
C ASN A 75 6.75 23.96 -2.45
N ALA A 76 6.99 23.26 -1.35
CA ALA A 76 8.35 22.95 -0.92
C ALA A 76 8.95 21.68 -1.56
N HIS A 77 8.10 20.75 -2.02
CA HIS A 77 8.53 19.41 -2.41
C HIS A 77 8.04 18.94 -3.78
N PHE A 78 6.96 19.49 -4.33
CA PHE A 78 6.39 19.02 -5.59
C PHE A 78 7.41 19.06 -6.74
N ASP A 79 8.10 20.18 -6.90
CA ASP A 79 9.11 20.38 -7.96
C ASP A 79 10.44 19.65 -7.70
N LYS A 80 10.63 19.11 -6.49
CA LYS A 80 11.84 18.33 -6.13
C LYS A 80 11.68 16.85 -6.41
N ILE A 81 10.45 16.42 -6.69
CA ILE A 81 10.08 15.05 -7.00
C ILE A 81 9.74 15.01 -8.50
N GLY A 82 10.13 13.95 -9.19
CA GLY A 82 9.84 13.82 -10.62
C GLY A 82 8.34 13.89 -10.88
N LEU A 83 7.94 14.62 -11.94
CA LEU A 83 6.52 14.74 -12.30
C LEU A 83 5.86 13.37 -12.52
N SER A 84 6.61 12.40 -13.09
CA SER A 84 6.15 11.03 -13.28
C SER A 84 5.89 10.31 -11.95
N ASP A 85 6.72 10.52 -10.93
CA ASP A 85 6.54 9.90 -9.61
C ASP A 85 5.32 10.50 -8.90
N ASN A 86 5.18 11.83 -8.95
CA ASN A 86 3.99 12.51 -8.44
C ASN A 86 2.72 12.06 -9.17
N ALA A 87 2.77 11.90 -10.50
CA ALA A 87 1.67 11.41 -11.31
C ALA A 87 1.29 9.97 -10.98
N GLY A 88 2.27 9.10 -10.69
CA GLY A 88 2.03 7.74 -10.22
C GLY A 88 1.22 7.71 -8.92
N ILE A 89 1.62 8.53 -7.93
CA ILE A 89 0.87 8.64 -6.66
C ILE A 89 -0.56 9.16 -6.90
N ALA A 90 -0.73 10.17 -7.76
CA ALA A 90 -2.04 10.71 -8.09
C ALA A 90 -2.93 9.68 -8.82
N SER A 91 -2.35 8.91 -9.74
CA SER A 91 -3.03 7.84 -10.47
C SER A 91 -3.49 6.72 -9.53
N ASP A 92 -2.61 6.24 -8.65
CA ASP A 92 -2.92 5.20 -7.65
C ASP A 92 -4.05 5.66 -6.72
N LEU A 93 -3.99 6.93 -6.29
CA LEU A 93 -5.01 7.51 -5.42
C LEU A 93 -6.38 7.57 -6.11
N LEU A 94 -6.46 7.99 -7.37
CA LEU A 94 -7.72 7.99 -8.11
C LEU A 94 -8.20 6.57 -8.45
N ALA A 95 -7.31 5.65 -8.79
CA ALA A 95 -7.66 4.25 -9.03
C ALA A 95 -8.31 3.62 -7.79
N SER A 96 -7.70 3.81 -6.61
CA SER A 96 -8.23 3.32 -5.33
C SER A 96 -9.61 3.87 -4.99
N LEU A 97 -9.93 5.07 -5.50
CA LEU A 97 -11.24 5.69 -5.33
C LEU A 97 -12.29 5.11 -6.29
N MET A 98 -11.91 4.89 -7.56
CA MET A 98 -12.84 4.51 -8.63
C MET A 98 -13.21 3.02 -8.62
N VAL A 99 -12.23 2.15 -8.33
CA VAL A 99 -12.41 0.69 -8.34
C VAL A 99 -12.79 0.18 -6.95
N GLY A 100 -12.57 0.99 -5.92
CA GLY A 100 -12.40 0.49 -4.55
C GLY A 100 -10.99 -0.11 -4.40
N VAL A 101 -10.60 -0.43 -3.18
CA VAL A 101 -9.32 -1.10 -2.93
C VAL A 101 -9.48 -2.55 -3.39
N GLU A 102 -9.15 -2.84 -4.64
CA GLU A 102 -8.46 -4.10 -4.91
C GLU A 102 -7.04 -3.91 -4.36
N GLU A 103 -6.64 -4.80 -3.45
CA GLU A 103 -5.27 -4.84 -2.97
C GLU A 103 -4.34 -4.86 -4.19
N PRO A 104 -3.31 -4.01 -4.23
CA PRO A 104 -2.58 -3.79 -5.47
C PRO A 104 -1.97 -5.10 -5.96
N GLU A 105 -2.33 -5.50 -7.19
CA GLU A 105 -1.49 -6.38 -7.98
C GLU A 105 -0.11 -5.71 -8.11
N GLN A 106 0.86 -6.25 -7.38
CA GLN A 106 2.27 -5.99 -7.63
C GLN A 106 2.57 -6.38 -9.08
N LYS A 107 2.75 -5.39 -9.96
CA LYS A 107 3.63 -5.59 -11.11
C LYS A 107 5.06 -5.66 -10.59
N SER A 108 5.42 -6.87 -10.22
CA SER A 108 6.78 -7.35 -10.08
C SER A 108 7.52 -7.10 -11.39
N ASP A 109 8.58 -6.31 -11.35
CA ASP A 109 9.79 -6.72 -12.04
C ASP A 109 10.76 -7.18 -10.95
N GLY A 110 10.93 -8.50 -10.88
CA GLY A 110 12.00 -9.16 -10.13
C GLY A 110 11.88 -9.19 -8.62
N ASP A 111 11.18 -10.20 -8.11
CA ASP A 111 11.36 -10.80 -6.78
C ASP A 111 10.83 -9.97 -5.58
N THR A 112 9.51 -9.99 -5.38
CA THR A 112 8.90 -9.57 -4.10
C THR A 112 8.42 -10.82 -3.34
N PRO A 113 8.97 -11.15 -2.16
CA PRO A 113 8.66 -12.40 -1.48
C PRO A 113 7.22 -12.43 -0.95
N GLU A 114 6.56 -13.56 -1.09
CA GLU A 114 5.18 -13.79 -0.65
C GLU A 114 4.97 -13.50 0.86
N PRO A 115 3.76 -13.04 1.25
CA PRO A 115 3.44 -12.81 2.65
C PRO A 115 3.48 -14.12 3.47
N ILE A 116 4.36 -14.11 4.47
CA ILE A 116 4.67 -15.24 5.35
C ILE A 116 3.45 -15.71 6.15
N LYS A 117 3.25 -17.03 6.20
CA LYS A 117 2.13 -17.70 6.89
C LYS A 117 2.30 -17.61 8.42
N PHE A 118 1.18 -17.52 9.15
CA PHE A 118 1.15 -17.41 10.62
C PHE A 118 1.87 -18.56 11.37
N SER A 119 2.07 -19.71 10.73
CA SER A 119 2.87 -20.83 11.24
C SER A 119 4.37 -20.51 11.36
N GLU A 120 4.88 -19.56 10.58
CA GLU A 120 6.29 -19.11 10.64
C GLU A 120 6.50 -18.18 11.85
N VAL A 121 5.50 -17.35 12.21
CA VAL A 121 5.50 -16.48 13.40
C VAL A 121 5.71 -17.27 14.70
N SER A 122 5.16 -18.49 14.78
CA SER A 122 5.33 -19.43 15.90
C SER A 122 6.76 -20.00 15.99
N GLN A 123 7.37 -20.35 14.86
CA GLN A 123 8.75 -20.86 14.83
C GLN A 123 9.77 -19.77 15.16
N ILE A 124 9.52 -18.54 14.71
CA ILE A 124 10.38 -17.35 14.94
C ILE A 124 10.45 -17.00 16.42
N SER A 125 9.30 -17.01 17.11
CA SER A 125 9.22 -16.76 18.55
C SER A 125 10.13 -17.73 19.33
N ARG A 126 10.29 -18.97 18.82
CA ARG A 126 11.12 -20.02 19.40
C ARG A 126 12.61 -19.90 19.03
N VAL A 127 12.91 -19.46 17.81
CA VAL A 127 14.27 -19.36 17.25
C VAL A 127 15.00 -18.09 17.72
N PHE A 128 14.29 -16.96 17.79
CA PHE A 128 14.85 -15.68 18.21
C PHE A 128 14.60 -15.36 19.69
N ASN A 129 14.00 -16.30 20.43
CA ASN A 129 13.66 -16.17 21.84
C ASN A 129 12.82 -14.90 22.14
N MET A 130 11.92 -14.57 21.22
CA MET A 130 11.05 -13.39 21.28
C MET A 130 9.64 -13.80 21.70
N SER A 131 8.95 -12.94 22.46
CA SER A 131 7.55 -13.19 22.77
C SER A 131 6.67 -12.89 21.54
N PRO A 132 5.50 -13.53 21.40
CA PRO A 132 4.58 -13.24 20.30
C PRO A 132 4.12 -11.77 20.22
N GLN A 133 4.20 -11.03 21.33
CA GLN A 133 3.87 -9.61 21.35
C GLN A 133 5.02 -8.73 20.84
N ASP A 134 6.26 -9.14 21.08
CA ASP A 134 7.44 -8.44 20.53
C ASP A 134 7.50 -8.57 19.01
N VAL A 135 7.13 -9.74 18.48
CA VAL A 135 7.06 -9.97 17.03
C VAL A 135 5.98 -9.10 16.37
N ARG A 136 4.86 -8.83 17.04
CA ARG A 136 3.82 -7.91 16.56
C ARG A 136 4.23 -6.45 16.60
N GLY A 137 5.20 -6.09 17.45
CA GLY A 137 5.72 -4.72 17.55
C GLY A 137 6.79 -4.38 16.51
N LEU A 138 7.26 -5.35 15.73
CA LEU A 138 8.27 -5.14 14.71
C LEU A 138 7.70 -4.42 13.49
N ARG A 139 8.51 -3.51 12.93
CA ARG A 139 8.22 -2.97 11.59
C ARG A 139 8.48 -4.06 10.57
N TYR A 140 7.70 -4.04 9.50
CA TYR A 140 7.83 -4.98 8.40
C TYR A 140 9.28 -5.04 7.83
N SER A 141 9.96 -3.90 7.74
CA SER A 141 11.36 -3.83 7.31
C SER A 141 12.33 -4.55 8.25
N ASP A 142 12.11 -4.43 9.56
CA ASP A 142 12.96 -5.04 10.58
C ASP A 142 12.78 -6.56 10.57
N TYR A 143 11.53 -7.00 10.39
CA TYR A 143 11.17 -8.40 10.19
C TYR A 143 11.81 -8.99 8.93
N VAL A 144 11.70 -8.31 7.79
CA VAL A 144 12.27 -8.76 6.51
C VAL A 144 13.79 -8.83 6.58
N ASN A 145 14.45 -7.87 7.22
CA ASN A 145 15.91 -7.88 7.39
C ASN A 145 16.37 -9.00 8.33
N MET A 146 15.62 -9.26 9.41
CA MET A 146 15.88 -10.37 10.32
C MET A 146 15.73 -11.72 9.60
N MET A 147 14.71 -11.85 8.75
CA MET A 147 14.47 -13.05 7.94
C MET A 147 15.51 -13.28 6.85
N ARG A 148 15.95 -12.22 6.17
CA ARG A 148 17.06 -12.31 5.21
C ARG A 148 18.35 -12.76 5.91
N GLY A 149 18.63 -12.25 7.11
CA GLY A 149 19.76 -12.68 7.93
C GLY A 149 19.66 -14.15 8.37
N TYR A 150 18.46 -14.61 8.73
CA TYR A 150 18.20 -16.00 9.10
C TYR A 150 18.38 -16.97 7.93
N ASN A 151 17.78 -16.67 6.78
CA ASN A 151 17.85 -17.52 5.60
C ASN A 151 19.26 -17.51 5.00
N ALA A 152 19.98 -16.38 5.04
CA ALA A 152 21.38 -16.32 4.64
C ALA A 152 22.31 -17.16 5.54
N SER A 153 21.85 -17.57 6.73
CA SER A 153 22.60 -18.45 7.64
C SER A 153 22.33 -19.95 7.42
N ARG A 154 21.47 -20.34 6.46
CA ARG A 154 21.15 -21.73 6.11
C ARG A 154 21.25 -21.96 4.59
N PRO A 155 22.21 -22.76 4.10
CA PRO A 155 22.45 -22.93 2.66
C PRO A 155 21.39 -23.75 1.88
N ASP A 156 20.48 -24.49 2.54
CA ASP A 156 19.70 -25.56 1.89
C ASP A 156 18.17 -25.57 2.15
N ALA A 157 17.47 -24.42 2.17
CA ALA A 157 16.01 -24.42 2.36
C ALA A 157 15.23 -24.50 1.01
N PRO A 158 14.42 -25.53 0.75
CA PRO A 158 13.61 -25.64 -0.46
C PRO A 158 12.35 -24.77 -0.39
N ILE A 159 12.01 -24.15 -1.52
CA ILE A 159 10.78 -23.42 -1.77
C ILE A 159 9.70 -24.48 -2.06
N ASP A 160 8.67 -24.61 -1.23
CA ASP A 160 7.52 -25.47 -1.53
C ASP A 160 6.20 -24.69 -1.36
N HIS A 161 5.51 -24.53 -2.49
CA HIS A 161 4.19 -23.89 -2.60
C HIS A 161 3.10 -24.92 -2.28
N LEU A 162 2.32 -24.68 -1.22
CA LEU A 162 1.13 -25.49 -0.90
C LEU A 162 -0.10 -24.82 -1.52
N SER A 163 -0.83 -25.54 -2.37
CA SER A 163 -2.00 -24.99 -3.07
C SER A 163 -3.24 -24.93 -2.18
N GLU A 164 -4.25 -24.16 -2.58
CA GLU A 164 -5.52 -23.97 -1.85
C GLU A 164 -6.27 -25.30 -1.66
N ASP A 165 -6.21 -26.20 -2.64
CA ASP A 165 -6.81 -27.53 -2.57
C ASP A 165 -6.13 -28.42 -1.51
N GLU A 166 -4.80 -28.33 -1.38
CA GLU A 166 -4.06 -29.05 -0.35
C GLU A 166 -4.37 -28.50 1.05
N PHE A 167 -4.58 -27.18 1.18
CA PHE A 167 -5.00 -26.54 2.42
C PHE A 167 -6.39 -26.99 2.88
N LEU A 168 -7.36 -27.08 1.95
CA LEU A 168 -8.72 -27.56 2.26
C LEU A 168 -8.72 -29.04 2.68
N SER A 169 -7.90 -29.89 2.06
CA SER A 169 -7.78 -31.31 2.44
C SER A 169 -7.21 -31.54 3.85
N ILE A 170 -6.37 -30.61 4.33
CA ILE A 170 -5.77 -30.67 5.67
C ILE A 170 -6.78 -30.20 6.72
N LEU A 171 -7.60 -29.20 6.40
CA LEU A 171 -8.67 -28.71 7.29
C LEU A 171 -9.76 -29.78 7.50
N ASP A 172 -10.16 -30.50 6.45
CA ASP A 172 -11.17 -31.57 6.51
C ASP A 172 -10.73 -32.75 7.40
N LYS A 173 -9.41 -32.96 7.53
CA LYS A 173 -8.84 -34.00 8.40
C LYS A 173 -8.86 -33.64 9.89
N TYR A 174 -9.12 -32.37 10.24
CA TYR A 174 -9.08 -31.86 11.61
C TYR A 174 -10.38 -31.17 12.06
N GLU A 175 -11.49 -31.31 11.32
CA GLU A 175 -12.80 -31.12 11.95
C GLU A 175 -12.99 -32.21 13.03
N PRO A 176 -13.12 -31.84 14.32
CA PRO A 176 -13.49 -32.80 15.32
C PRO A 176 -14.91 -33.27 15.00
N LYS A 177 -15.11 -34.58 14.87
CA LYS A 177 -16.45 -35.14 15.07
C LYS A 177 -16.86 -34.74 16.49
N GLU A 178 -17.74 -33.77 16.60
CA GLU A 178 -18.42 -33.47 17.86
C GLU A 178 -19.06 -34.77 18.38
N GLY A 179 -18.69 -35.14 19.60
CA GLY A 179 -19.44 -36.05 20.46
C GLY A 179 -19.27 -37.55 20.22
N ALA A 180 -18.48 -38.20 21.08
CA ALA A 180 -18.83 -39.40 21.84
C ALA A 180 -17.69 -39.78 22.80
#